data_AF-A0A7L4TJU9-F1
#
_entry.id   AF-A0A7L4TJU9-F1
#
_cell.length_a   1.000
_cell.length_b   1.000
_cell.length_c   1.000
_cell.angle_alpha   90.00
_cell.angle_beta   90.00
_cell.angle_gamma   90.00
#
_symmetry.space_group_name_H-M   'P 1'
#
loop_
_entity.id
_entity.type
_entity.pdbx_description
1 polymer ?
#
loop_
_entity_poly.entity_id
_entity_poly.type
_entity_poly.pdbx_seq_one_letter_code
_entity_poly.pdbx_strand_id
1 'polypeptide(L)'
;YIDQIGYPYCRGRIFEHLEKDFGQYDDSVEIFWASGACMAIRREAFYEAGKLDEHFFAHQEEIDLCWRLYNLGYKVKYLGDSTIFHLGGATLNTMHPKKTFYNFRNSLFVLLINTPGKKAAFLIFT
;
A
#
# COMPACT_ATOMS: atom_id res chain seq x y z
N TYR A 1 1.89 -1.84 -9.24
CA TYR A 1 1.13 -2.21 -8.02
C TYR A 1 0.30 -1.07 -7.45
N ILE A 2 0.33 0.09 -8.11
CA ILE A 2 -0.77 1.03 -8.12
C ILE A 2 -1.18 1.16 -9.60
N ASP A 3 -2.46 1.33 -9.89
CA ASP A 3 -2.92 1.52 -11.27
C ASP A 3 -2.88 3.00 -11.69
N GLN A 4 -3.39 3.29 -12.89
CA GLN A 4 -3.39 4.65 -13.44
C GLN A 4 -4.30 5.62 -12.69
N ILE A 5 -5.31 5.12 -11.97
CA ILE A 5 -6.24 5.93 -11.18
C ILE A 5 -5.85 6.01 -9.70
N GLY A 6 -4.74 5.35 -9.34
CA GLY A 6 -4.21 5.38 -7.99
C GLY A 6 -4.80 4.31 -7.05
N TYR A 7 -5.42 3.26 -7.61
CA TYR A 7 -5.88 2.11 -6.84
C TYR A 7 -4.72 1.15 -6.54
N PRO A 8 -4.42 0.87 -5.25
CA PRO A 8 -3.38 -0.07 -4.87
C PRO A 8 -3.86 -1.52 -5.03
N TYR A 9 -3.03 -2.38 -5.63
CA TYR A 9 -3.27 -3.81 -5.77
C TYR A 9 -2.01 -4.62 -5.42
N CYS A 10 -2.21 -5.87 -5.02
CA CYS A 10 -1.09 -6.75 -4.71
C CYS A 10 -0.62 -7.49 -5.96
N ARG A 11 0.66 -7.82 -6.02
CA ARG A 11 1.16 -8.77 -7.02
C ARG A 11 0.45 -10.12 -6.85
N GLY A 12 -0.09 -10.66 -7.94
CA GLY A 12 -0.79 -11.94 -7.94
C GLY A 12 -2.20 -11.93 -7.34
N ARG A 13 -2.74 -10.76 -6.98
CA ARG A 13 -4.11 -10.62 -6.49
C ARG A 13 -4.77 -9.33 -6.98
N ILE A 14 -5.89 -9.47 -7.67
CA ILE A 14 -6.79 -8.37 -8.02
C ILE A 14 -8.19 -8.72 -7.48
N PHE A 15 -8.67 -7.92 -6.53
CA PHE A 15 -9.90 -8.19 -5.77
C PHE A 15 -9.90 -9.60 -5.17
N GLU A 16 -10.91 -10.41 -5.49
CA GLU A 16 -11.06 -11.80 -5.04
C GLU A 16 -10.32 -12.81 -5.94
N HIS A 17 -9.74 -12.35 -7.05
CA HIS A 17 -9.00 -13.21 -7.95
C HIS A 17 -7.54 -13.34 -7.50
N LEU A 18 -7.17 -14.56 -7.15
CA LEU A 18 -5.80 -14.98 -6.83
C LEU A 18 -5.25 -15.78 -8.01
N GLU A 19 -4.09 -15.36 -8.51
CA GLU A 19 -3.37 -16.13 -9.51
C GLU A 19 -2.80 -17.41 -8.89
N LYS A 20 -2.82 -18.49 -9.66
CA LYS A 20 -2.14 -19.73 -9.25
C LYS A 20 -0.64 -19.56 -9.42
N ASP A 21 0.10 -19.93 -8.39
CA ASP A 21 1.56 -19.88 -8.40
C ASP A 21 2.15 -21.08 -9.16
N PHE A 22 2.99 -20.77 -10.14
CA PHE A 22 3.79 -21.67 -10.96
C PHE A 22 5.29 -21.27 -10.94
N GLY A 23 5.71 -20.47 -9.95
CA GLY A 23 7.06 -19.91 -9.82
C GLY A 23 7.21 -18.50 -10.37
N GLN A 24 6.13 -17.84 -10.81
CA GLN A 24 6.19 -16.45 -11.32
C GLN A 24 6.42 -15.39 -10.23
N TYR A 25 6.48 -15.81 -8.96
CA TYR A 25 6.78 -14.97 -7.81
C TYR A 25 8.14 -15.30 -7.16
N ASP A 26 8.90 -16.25 -7.73
CA ASP A 26 10.22 -16.65 -7.24
C ASP A 26 11.31 -15.68 -7.76
N ASP A 27 11.10 -14.38 -7.57
CA ASP A 27 12.01 -13.33 -8.02
C ASP A 27 12.09 -12.16 -7.01
N SER A 28 12.94 -11.19 -7.32
CA SER A 28 13.02 -9.92 -6.61
C SER A 28 12.78 -8.77 -7.57
N VAL A 29 11.69 -8.03 -7.36
CA VAL A 29 11.25 -6.96 -8.29
C VAL A 29 10.90 -5.68 -7.55
N GLU A 30 11.03 -4.55 -8.24
CA GLU A 30 10.53 -3.28 -7.74
C GLU A 30 9.01 -3.29 -7.70
N ILE A 31 8.46 -2.84 -6.57
CA ILE A 31 7.03 -2.69 -6.36
C ILE A 31 6.73 -1.25 -5.94
N PHE A 32 5.47 -0.82 -6.06
CA PHE A 32 5.10 0.55 -5.66
C PHE A 32 4.93 0.66 -4.15
N TRP A 33 4.30 -0.35 -3.54
CA TRP A 33 4.06 -0.42 -2.10
C TRP A 33 4.18 -1.86 -1.62
N ALA A 34 4.59 -2.04 -0.36
CA ALA A 34 4.66 -3.33 0.31
C ALA A 34 3.59 -3.40 1.42
N SER A 35 3.12 -4.60 1.75
CA SER A 35 2.21 -4.78 2.88
C SER A 35 2.91 -4.50 4.20
N GLY A 36 2.23 -3.82 5.13
CA GLY A 36 2.71 -3.64 6.50
C GLY A 36 2.87 -4.95 7.28
N ALA A 37 2.32 -6.06 6.79
CA ALA A 37 2.47 -7.39 7.38
C ALA A 37 3.94 -7.82 7.52
N CYS A 38 4.78 -7.45 6.56
CA CYS A 38 6.22 -7.65 6.63
C CYS A 38 6.92 -6.64 5.74
N MET A 39 7.51 -5.62 6.37
CA MET A 39 8.21 -4.55 5.69
C MET A 39 9.42 -4.12 6.53
N ALA A 40 10.58 -4.05 5.88
CA ALA A 40 11.80 -3.51 6.47
C ALA A 40 12.19 -2.23 5.73
N ILE A 41 12.43 -1.16 6.47
CA ILE A 41 12.78 0.16 5.93
C ILE A 41 14.06 0.66 6.62
N ARG A 42 14.94 1.29 5.85
CA ARG A 42 16.12 1.98 6.39
C ARG A 42 15.65 3.09 7.32
N ARG A 43 16.23 3.15 8.53
CA ARG A 43 15.84 4.10 9.56
C ARG A 43 15.78 5.53 9.01
N GLU A 44 16.81 5.95 8.29
CA GLU A 44 16.96 7.29 7.75
C GLU A 44 15.81 7.63 6.79
N ALA A 45 15.51 6.72 5.85
CA ALA A 45 14.42 6.89 4.89
C ALA A 45 13.04 6.93 5.59
N PHE A 46 12.84 6.15 6.66
CA PHE A 46 11.61 6.18 7.44
C PHE A 46 11.37 7.55 8.10
N TYR A 47 12.41 8.12 8.72
CA TYR A 47 12.29 9.44 9.34
C TYR A 47 12.21 10.57 8.32
N GLU A 48 12.97 10.49 7.21
CA GLU A 48 12.93 11.47 6.12
C GLU A 48 11.55 11.52 5.45
N ALA A 49 10.93 10.37 5.22
CA ALA A 49 9.58 10.31 4.69
C ALA A 49 8.54 10.93 5.65
N GLY A 50 8.81 10.98 6.96
CA GLY A 50 7.87 11.47 7.97
C GLY A 50 7.15 10.35 8.75
N LYS A 51 7.72 9.13 8.80
CA LYS A 51 7.17 7.96 9.52
C LYS A 51 5.82 7.50 8.97
N LEU A 52 5.08 6.66 9.70
CA LEU A 52 3.67 6.37 9.41
C LEU A 52 2.80 7.55 9.83
N ASP A 53 1.82 7.91 9.01
CA ASP A 53 0.89 8.99 9.33
C ASP A 53 -0.22 8.49 10.26
N GLU A 54 -0.28 9.06 11.47
CA GLU A 54 -1.22 8.67 12.52
C GLU A 54 -2.69 9.00 12.19
N HIS A 55 -2.96 9.83 11.17
CA HIS A 55 -4.32 10.10 10.71
C HIS A 55 -5.02 8.86 10.13
N PHE A 56 -4.25 7.85 9.68
CA PHE A 56 -4.79 6.66 9.04
C PHE A 56 -5.45 5.68 10.01
N PHE A 57 -5.10 5.66 11.30
CA PHE A 57 -5.50 4.69 12.35
C PHE A 57 -5.33 3.21 11.95
N ALA A 58 -5.95 2.76 10.87
CA ALA A 58 -5.76 1.47 10.21
C ALA A 58 -6.07 1.58 8.70
N HIS A 59 -5.37 0.77 7.91
CA HIS A 59 -5.41 0.70 6.45
C HIS A 59 -4.79 1.90 5.74
N GLN A 60 -3.98 1.62 4.70
CA GLN A 60 -3.35 2.60 3.80
C GLN A 60 -2.19 3.39 4.42
N GLU A 61 -1.87 3.26 5.71
CA GLU A 61 -0.71 3.92 6.33
C GLU A 61 0.61 3.49 5.69
N GLU A 62 0.73 2.21 5.32
CA GLU A 62 1.92 1.70 4.67
C GLU A 62 2.00 2.11 3.19
N ILE A 63 0.83 2.26 2.54
CA ILE A 63 0.73 2.69 1.14
C ILE A 63 1.12 4.15 1.02
N ASP A 64 0.61 5.00 1.91
CA ASP A 64 1.02 6.40 2.04
C ASP A 64 2.53 6.52 2.26
N LEU A 65 3.10 5.77 3.20
CA LEU A 65 4.54 5.77 3.45
C LEU A 65 5.34 5.37 2.22
N CYS A 66 4.94 4.31 1.51
CA CYS A 66 5.59 3.89 0.27
C CYS A 66 5.50 4.96 -0.83
N TRP A 67 4.36 5.66 -0.92
CA TRP A 67 4.17 6.74 -1.89
C TRP A 67 5.07 7.95 -1.57
N ARG A 68 5.16 8.35 -0.29
CA ARG A 68 6.08 9.41 0.14
C ARG A 68 7.53 9.04 -0.13
N LEU A 69 7.92 7.79 0.15
CA LEU A 69 9.25 7.26 -0.20
C LEU A 69 9.51 7.33 -1.72
N TYR A 70 8.53 6.94 -2.54
CA TYR A 70 8.61 7.07 -4.00
C TYR A 70 8.80 8.52 -4.43
N ASN A 71 8.06 9.46 -3.85
CA ASN A 71 8.18 10.90 -4.14
C ASN A 71 9.54 11.48 -3.73
N LEU A 72 10.22 10.86 -2.76
CA LEU A 72 11.60 11.18 -2.35
C LEU A 72 12.67 10.46 -3.21
N GLY A 73 12.26 9.65 -4.20
CA GLY A 73 13.17 8.93 -5.09
C GLY A 73 13.66 7.58 -4.55
N TYR A 74 13.12 7.10 -3.42
CA TYR A 74 13.38 5.76 -2.92
C TYR A 74 12.63 4.70 -3.72
N LYS A 75 13.10 3.45 -3.60
CA LYS A 75 12.52 2.28 -4.27
C LYS A 75 12.05 1.27 -3.23
N VAL A 76 10.86 0.72 -3.46
CA VAL A 76 10.33 -0.41 -2.68
C VAL A 76 10.53 -1.68 -3.50
N LYS A 77 10.94 -2.78 -2.86
CA LYS A 77 11.20 -4.06 -3.51
C LYS A 77 10.47 -5.20 -2.81
N TYR A 78 9.93 -6.11 -3.60
CA TYR A 78 9.53 -7.44 -3.19
C TYR A 78 10.74 -8.37 -3.23
N LEU A 79 10.87 -9.26 -2.25
CA LEU A 79 11.92 -10.28 -2.16
C LEU A 79 11.27 -11.66 -2.07
N GLY A 80 11.20 -12.39 -3.20
CA GLY A 80 10.63 -13.73 -3.27
C GLY A 80 11.41 -14.79 -2.49
N ASP A 81 12.68 -14.54 -2.21
CA ASP A 81 13.54 -15.44 -1.41
C ASP A 81 13.16 -15.48 0.08
N SER A 82 12.22 -14.63 0.53
CA SER A 82 11.81 -14.52 1.93
C SER A 82 10.32 -14.76 2.11
N THR A 83 9.96 -15.78 2.88
CA THR A 83 8.56 -16.16 3.16
C THR A 83 8.19 -15.94 4.62
N ILE A 84 7.05 -15.28 4.84
CA ILE A 84 6.45 -15.09 6.18
C ILE A 84 4.97 -15.47 6.15
N PHE A 85 4.47 -16.00 7.27
CA PHE A 85 3.06 -16.33 7.44
C PHE A 85 2.39 -15.25 8.28
N HIS A 86 1.36 -14.61 7.73
CA HIS A 86 0.60 -13.54 8.39
C HIS A 86 -0.87 -13.94 8.55
N LEU A 87 -1.34 -14.02 9.80
CA LEU A 87 -2.75 -14.23 10.10
C LEU A 87 -3.51 -12.91 9.94
N GLY A 88 -4.30 -12.78 8.88
CA GLY A 88 -5.09 -11.57 8.60
C GLY A 88 -6.27 -11.36 9.56
N GLY A 89 -6.72 -10.11 9.69
CA GLY A 89 -8.00 -9.78 10.32
C GLY A 89 -7.99 -9.58 11.84
N ALA A 90 -6.83 -9.47 12.48
CA ALA A 90 -6.71 -9.31 13.93
C ALA A 90 -7.26 -7.96 14.45
N THR A 91 -7.05 -6.85 13.74
CA THR A 91 -7.42 -5.50 14.21
C THR A 91 -8.90 -5.17 14.01
N LEU A 92 -9.46 -5.57 12.87
CA LEU A 92 -10.87 -5.35 12.52
C LEU A 92 -11.39 -6.58 11.79
N ASN A 93 -12.46 -7.18 12.33
CA ASN A 93 -13.17 -8.27 11.67
C ASN A 93 -13.66 -7.79 10.30
N THR A 94 -13.61 -8.67 9.31
CA THR A 94 -13.85 -8.40 7.88
C THR A 94 -15.17 -7.69 7.60
N MET A 95 -16.18 -7.93 8.45
CA MET A 95 -17.54 -7.37 8.34
C MET A 95 -17.78 -6.11 9.19
N HIS A 96 -16.77 -5.58 9.88
CA HIS A 96 -16.97 -4.43 10.77
C HIS A 96 -17.12 -3.12 9.96
N PRO A 97 -18.19 -2.32 10.14
CA PRO A 97 -18.44 -1.10 9.34
C PRO A 97 -17.28 -0.10 9.33
N LYS A 98 -16.53 -0.01 10.44
CA LYS A 98 -15.30 0.82 10.51
C LYS A 98 -14.24 0.42 9.48
N LYS A 99 -14.10 -0.88 9.18
CA LYS A 99 -13.14 -1.34 8.16
C LYS A 99 -13.51 -0.76 6.80
N THR A 100 -14.78 -0.86 6.41
CA THR A 100 -15.28 -0.26 5.17
C THR A 100 -15.05 1.25 5.17
N PHE A 101 -15.45 1.95 6.23
CA PHE A 101 -15.22 3.39 6.37
C PHE A 101 -13.75 3.78 6.17
N TYR A 102 -12.81 3.16 6.89
CA TYR A 102 -11.40 3.46 6.76
C TYR A 102 -10.86 3.11 5.38
N ASN A 103 -11.23 1.97 4.79
CA ASN A 103 -10.77 1.65 3.43
C ASN A 103 -11.21 2.70 2.40
N PHE A 104 -12.47 3.15 2.43
CA PHE A 104 -12.94 4.18 1.50
C PHE A 104 -12.32 5.55 1.80
N ARG A 105 -12.43 6.04 3.04
CA ARG A 105 -11.88 7.34 3.45
C ARG A 105 -10.38 7.41 3.15
N ASN A 106 -9.63 6.38 3.51
CA ASN A 106 -8.17 6.40 3.44
C ASN A 106 -7.69 6.30 2.00
N SER A 107 -8.38 5.52 1.14
CA SER A 107 -8.02 5.47 -0.28
C SER A 107 -8.12 6.85 -0.93
N LEU A 108 -9.18 7.61 -0.64
CA LEU A 108 -9.33 8.99 -1.11
C LEU A 108 -8.29 9.92 -0.46
N PHE A 109 -8.02 9.76 0.83
CA PHE A 109 -7.08 10.60 1.55
C PHE A 109 -5.64 10.44 1.04
N VAL A 110 -5.18 9.20 0.79
CA VAL A 110 -3.86 8.93 0.18
C VAL A 110 -3.71 9.64 -1.16
N LEU A 111 -4.73 9.59 -2.01
CA LEU A 111 -4.74 10.28 -3.30
C LEU A 111 -4.59 11.80 -3.12
N LEU A 112 -5.37 12.39 -2.21
CA LEU A 112 -5.36 13.83 -1.94
C LEU A 112 -3.99 14.34 -1.48
N ILE A 113 -3.33 13.60 -0.57
CA ILE A 113 -2.09 14.08 0.06
C ILE A 113 -0.85 13.77 -0.77
N ASN A 114 -0.87 12.72 -1.60
CA ASN A 114 0.30 12.32 -2.40
C ASN A 114 0.22 12.75 -3.88
N THR A 115 -0.94 13.21 -4.37
CA THR A 115 -1.10 13.67 -5.75
C THR A 115 -1.26 15.19 -5.80
N PRO A 116 -0.38 15.92 -6.53
CA PRO A 116 -0.42 17.38 -6.53
C PRO A 116 -1.60 17.94 -7.35
N GLY A 117 -2.24 18.97 -6.79
CA GLY A 117 -3.11 19.90 -7.50
C GLY A 117 -4.38 19.28 -8.10
N LYS A 118 -4.78 19.76 -9.30
CA LYS A 118 -6.02 19.36 -9.97
C LYS A 118 -6.07 17.87 -10.33
N LYS A 119 -4.92 17.18 -10.38
CA LYS A 119 -4.86 15.75 -10.69
C LYS A 119 -5.54 14.92 -9.60
N ALA A 120 -5.40 15.27 -8.33
CA ALA A 120 -6.11 14.58 -7.25
C ALA A 120 -7.63 14.70 -7.40
N ALA A 121 -8.12 15.90 -7.71
CA ALA A 121 -9.55 16.13 -7.95
C ALA A 121 -10.06 15.32 -9.16
N PHE A 122 -9.30 15.29 -10.26
CA PHE A 122 -9.66 14.47 -11.42
C PHE A 122 -9.72 12.97 -11.06
N LEU A 123 -8.74 12.44 -10.33
CA LEU A 123 -8.74 11.02 -9.93
C LEU A 123 -9.90 10.65 -9.00
N ILE A 124 -10.42 11.59 -8.21
CA ILE A 124 -11.49 11.32 -7.23
C ILE A 124 -12.88 11.46 -7.84
N PHE A 125 -13.07 12.35 -8.82
CA PHE A 125 -14.39 12.73 -9.34
C PHE A 125 -14.66 12.26 -10.77
N THR A 126 -13.81 11.40 -11.35
CA THR A 126 -14.01 10.80 -12.68
C THR A 126 -14.24 9.32 -12.55
#